data_AF-A0A165CL65-F1
#
_entry.id   AF-A0A165CL65-F1
#
_cell.length_a   1.000
_cell.length_b   1.000
_cell.length_c   1.000
_cell.angle_alpha   90.00
_cell.angle_beta   90.00
_cell.angle_gamma   90.00
#
_symmetry.space_group_name_H-M   'P 1'
#
loop_
_entity.id
_entity.type
_entity.pdbx_description
1 polymer ?
#
loop_
_entity_poly.entity_id
_entity_poly.type
_entity_poly.pdbx_seq_one_letter_code
_entity_poly.pdbx_strand_id
1 'polypeptide(L)'
;MSLVQRARALSTQLDPANPSCCFLCLQAFADDLWDCKDELDQLRTECHAFWDALVLLVGFPRSDESLATLRYNLLGITADCDVLTEAMNHLRYIFRSNPEREDSVPVEEPVHVFMDALLRILHVGLVEGSKSAVLRADTRNKTFANRRGAPHWPPTPQRLFPLGRPFSVGNMMSWCSYMPTYWSPFMILSDYIIIARDHVLPFILSDVLRDETVRLTIQKLSDDEPKDRVLNILAAAMLLKMLADGPHSEQRDVDAFVSGHEQELFDAARTALDVVGLDHVLSWSLVAFAIDLHRRLNLPDSALGDDLVIFRNPEVGVVPMIRAAIRVERKSRICARYGCSARDTGGSFPQCSRCKVLRYCTRECQLRDWKEGAPVPHKKVCPFILEVTNVEDIVRPLSEGREDVRFASDNIDNRGYWYLCQYACKPDLLTPDLRERMESFAKTWEAVVNSPPCIEISAIFGVFIRF
;
A
#
# COMPACT_ATOMS: atom_id res chain seq x y z
N MET A 1 -24.92 8.82 21.87
CA MET A 1 -24.50 7.42 22.07
C MET A 1 -23.06 7.30 21.61
N SER A 2 -22.14 6.70 22.38
CA SER A 2 -20.74 6.57 21.94
C SER A 2 -20.63 5.67 20.71
N LEU A 3 -19.51 5.75 19.97
CA LEU A 3 -19.30 4.88 18.80
C LEU A 3 -19.24 3.42 19.20
N VAL A 4 -18.66 3.12 20.38
CA VAL A 4 -18.64 1.76 20.95
C VAL A 4 -20.04 1.20 21.20
N GLN A 5 -20.95 2.00 21.75
CA GLN A 5 -22.34 1.58 21.98
C GLN A 5 -23.08 1.35 20.65
N ARG A 6 -22.87 2.24 19.66
CA ARG A 6 -23.42 2.09 18.30
C ARG A 6 -22.91 0.84 17.60
N ALA A 7 -21.60 0.60 17.64
CA ALA A 7 -20.99 -0.58 17.04
C ALA A 7 -21.54 -1.88 17.63
N ARG A 8 -21.75 -1.93 18.96
CA ARG A 8 -22.39 -3.09 19.63
C ARG A 8 -23.82 -3.30 19.14
N ALA A 9 -24.63 -2.25 19.06
CA ALA A 9 -25.99 -2.34 18.54
C ALA A 9 -26.03 -2.76 17.05
N LEU A 10 -25.13 -2.21 16.23
CA LEU A 10 -25.01 -2.58 14.81
C LEU A 10 -24.56 -4.04 14.64
N SER A 11 -23.70 -4.56 15.50
CA SER A 11 -23.19 -5.93 15.38
C SER A 11 -24.29 -7.01 15.34
N THR A 12 -25.41 -6.78 16.03
CA THR A 12 -26.56 -7.70 16.03
C THR A 12 -27.48 -7.53 14.83
N GLN A 13 -27.33 -6.43 14.08
CA GLN A 13 -28.14 -6.09 12.91
C GLN A 13 -27.45 -6.44 11.59
N LEU A 14 -26.14 -6.73 11.62
CA LEU A 14 -25.32 -7.06 10.46
C LEU A 14 -25.32 -8.57 10.15
N ASP A 15 -26.50 -9.18 10.06
CA ASP A 15 -26.64 -10.55 9.58
C ASP A 15 -26.29 -10.60 8.08
N PRO A 16 -25.32 -11.43 7.64
CA PRO A 16 -24.96 -11.58 6.24
C PRO A 16 -26.12 -11.88 5.30
N ALA A 17 -27.06 -12.72 5.74
CA ALA A 17 -28.19 -13.16 4.93
C ALA A 17 -29.31 -12.11 4.88
N ASN A 18 -29.58 -11.45 6.01
CA ASN A 18 -30.67 -10.50 6.14
C ASN A 18 -30.32 -9.34 7.09
N PRO A 19 -29.50 -8.37 6.65
CA PRO A 19 -29.14 -7.24 7.49
C PRO A 19 -30.38 -6.41 7.82
N SER A 20 -30.51 -6.01 9.09
CA SER A 20 -31.67 -5.29 9.62
C SER A 20 -31.35 -3.84 10.03
N CYS A 21 -30.16 -3.34 9.70
CA CYS A 21 -29.79 -1.95 9.94
C CYS A 21 -30.17 -1.03 8.77
N CYS A 22 -30.59 0.19 9.09
CA CYS A 22 -30.83 1.22 8.09
C CYS A 22 -29.51 1.65 7.45
N PHE A 23 -29.41 1.60 6.12
CA PHE A 23 -28.18 1.94 5.40
C PHE A 23 -27.77 3.41 5.58
N LEU A 24 -28.72 4.33 5.77
CA LEU A 24 -28.42 5.73 6.07
C LEU A 24 -27.84 5.91 7.48
N CYS A 25 -28.33 5.16 8.47
CA CYS A 25 -27.76 5.17 9.81
C CYS A 25 -26.35 4.56 9.84
N LEU A 26 -26.12 3.54 9.01
CA LEU A 26 -24.80 2.95 8.82
C LEU A 26 -23.85 3.92 8.13
N GLN A 27 -24.32 4.63 7.10
CA GLN A 27 -23.57 5.69 6.43
C GLN A 27 -23.17 6.81 7.40
N ALA A 28 -24.12 7.31 8.20
CA ALA A 28 -23.83 8.30 9.23
C ALA A 28 -22.81 7.77 10.26
N PHE A 29 -22.88 6.48 10.63
CA PHE A 29 -21.86 5.86 11.48
C PHE A 29 -20.47 5.81 10.80
N ALA A 30 -20.41 5.56 9.49
CA ALA A 30 -19.16 5.60 8.74
C ALA A 30 -18.54 7.00 8.75
N ASP A 31 -19.36 8.05 8.57
CA ASP A 31 -18.93 9.44 8.60
C ASP A 31 -18.45 9.84 10.02
N ASP A 32 -19.23 9.52 11.05
CA ASP A 32 -18.84 9.80 12.45
C ASP A 32 -17.54 9.08 12.85
N LEU A 33 -17.34 7.85 12.35
CA LEU A 33 -16.12 7.08 12.61
C LEU A 33 -14.90 7.67 11.90
N TRP A 34 -15.10 8.25 10.72
CA TRP A 34 -14.05 8.96 9.97
C TRP A 34 -13.56 10.20 10.73
N ASP A 35 -14.49 10.94 11.32
CA ASP A 35 -14.21 12.19 12.05
C ASP A 35 -13.69 11.94 13.48
N CYS A 36 -14.18 10.89 14.16
CA CYS A 36 -13.86 10.61 15.57
C CYS A 36 -12.87 9.44 15.73
N LYS A 37 -11.63 9.62 15.26
CA LYS A 37 -10.59 8.56 15.26
C LYS A 37 -10.13 8.10 16.66
N ASP A 38 -10.38 8.89 17.70
CA ASP A 38 -9.93 8.62 19.07
C ASP A 38 -10.57 7.37 19.70
N GLU A 39 -11.78 7.00 19.29
CA GLU A 39 -12.47 5.80 19.78
C GLU A 39 -12.04 4.50 19.06
N LEU A 40 -11.21 4.58 18.00
CA LEU A 40 -10.88 3.42 17.16
C LEU A 40 -10.14 2.32 17.93
N ASP A 41 -9.22 2.68 18.83
CA ASP A 41 -8.48 1.69 19.61
C ASP A 41 -9.41 0.97 20.61
N GLN A 42 -10.41 1.67 21.16
CA GLN A 42 -11.44 1.06 21.99
C GLN A 42 -12.35 0.13 21.16
N LEU A 43 -12.83 0.58 20.01
CA LEU A 43 -13.64 -0.25 19.10
C LEU A 43 -12.90 -1.53 18.68
N ARG A 44 -11.60 -1.44 18.37
CA ARG A 44 -10.79 -2.60 17.98
C ARG A 44 -10.55 -3.59 19.11
N THR A 45 -10.64 -3.18 20.37
CA THR A 45 -10.39 -4.04 21.53
C THR A 45 -11.67 -4.56 22.17
N GLU A 46 -12.77 -3.80 22.06
CA GLU A 46 -14.04 -4.12 22.72
C GLU A 46 -15.16 -4.59 21.80
N CYS A 47 -15.04 -4.39 20.47
CA CYS A 47 -16.11 -4.65 19.51
C CYS A 47 -15.72 -5.67 18.42
N HIS A 48 -15.02 -6.75 18.78
CA HIS A 48 -14.61 -7.78 17.80
C HIS A 48 -15.79 -8.37 17.02
N ALA A 49 -16.92 -8.61 17.67
CA ALA A 49 -18.12 -9.14 17.01
C ALA A 49 -18.66 -8.20 15.93
N PHE A 50 -18.55 -6.88 16.11
CA PHE A 50 -18.92 -5.90 15.10
C PHE A 50 -18.02 -6.02 13.87
N TRP A 51 -16.70 -6.03 14.05
CA TRP A 51 -15.76 -6.15 12.95
C TRP A 51 -15.85 -7.49 12.22
N ASP A 52 -16.02 -8.59 12.97
CA ASP A 52 -16.20 -9.92 12.40
C ASP A 52 -17.51 -9.98 11.56
N ALA A 53 -18.59 -9.34 12.02
CA ALA A 53 -19.84 -9.23 11.27
C ALA A 53 -19.68 -8.39 9.98
N LEU A 54 -18.94 -7.27 10.03
CA LEU A 54 -18.65 -6.45 8.85
C LEU A 54 -17.90 -7.25 7.77
N VAL A 55 -16.80 -7.92 8.14
CA VAL A 55 -16.01 -8.72 7.20
C VAL A 55 -16.83 -9.87 6.65
N LEU A 56 -17.63 -10.54 7.48
CA LEU A 56 -18.48 -11.63 7.04
C LEU A 56 -19.55 -11.14 6.05
N LEU A 57 -20.20 -10.01 6.33
CA LEU A 57 -21.23 -9.41 5.48
C LEU A 57 -20.66 -8.95 4.12
N VAL A 58 -19.48 -8.31 4.13
CA VAL A 58 -18.79 -7.88 2.90
C VAL A 58 -18.31 -9.06 2.08
N GLY A 59 -17.79 -10.10 2.75
CA GLY A 59 -17.32 -11.32 2.11
C GLY A 59 -18.43 -12.28 1.70
N PHE A 60 -19.70 -12.01 2.00
CA PHE A 60 -20.82 -12.93 1.74
C PHE A 60 -21.17 -12.96 0.24
N PRO A 61 -21.21 -14.15 -0.40
CA PRO A 61 -21.59 -14.25 -1.81
C PRO A 61 -23.04 -13.80 -2.02
N ARG A 62 -23.29 -12.97 -3.05
CA ARG A 62 -24.64 -12.52 -3.40
C ARG A 62 -24.91 -12.79 -4.88
N SER A 63 -26.05 -13.41 -5.16
CA SER A 63 -26.64 -13.48 -6.49
C SER A 63 -27.41 -12.20 -6.80
N ASP A 64 -27.76 -11.97 -8.07
CA ASP A 64 -28.61 -10.85 -8.49
C ASP A 64 -29.97 -10.84 -7.76
N GLU A 65 -30.56 -12.02 -7.55
CA GLU A 65 -31.81 -12.18 -6.78
C GLU A 65 -31.62 -11.79 -5.30
N SER A 66 -30.49 -12.17 -4.70
CA SER A 66 -30.13 -11.77 -3.33
C SER A 66 -29.93 -10.26 -3.22
N LEU A 67 -29.30 -9.63 -4.23
CA LEU A 67 -29.10 -8.18 -4.27
C LEU A 67 -30.43 -7.44 -4.44
N ALA A 68 -31.34 -7.94 -5.28
CA ALA A 68 -32.68 -7.38 -5.43
C ALA A 68 -33.47 -7.48 -4.12
N THR A 69 -33.41 -8.63 -3.44
CA THR A 69 -34.04 -8.80 -2.12
C THR A 69 -33.45 -7.85 -1.08
N LEU A 70 -32.12 -7.74 -1.03
CA LEU A 70 -31.43 -6.82 -0.13
C LEU A 70 -31.88 -5.37 -0.37
N ARG A 71 -31.97 -4.94 -1.63
CA ARG A 71 -32.47 -3.60 -2.00
C ARG A 71 -33.85 -3.33 -1.41
N TYR A 72 -34.81 -4.22 -1.60
CA TYR A 72 -36.16 -4.05 -1.07
C TYR A 72 -36.19 -4.02 0.46
N ASN A 73 -35.41 -4.90 1.10
CA ASN A 73 -35.32 -4.94 2.56
C ASN A 73 -34.72 -3.64 3.11
N LEU A 74 -33.63 -3.14 2.52
CA LEU A 74 -32.99 -1.88 2.93
C LEU A 74 -33.97 -0.71 2.82
N LEU A 75 -34.73 -0.63 1.73
CA LEU A 75 -35.76 0.42 1.57
C LEU A 75 -36.86 0.33 2.62
N GLY A 76 -37.34 -0.88 2.94
CA GLY A 76 -38.33 -1.09 3.99
C GLY A 76 -37.81 -0.70 5.37
N ILE A 77 -36.62 -1.19 5.75
CA ILE A 77 -35.96 -0.86 7.02
C ILE A 77 -35.74 0.66 7.15
N THR A 78 -35.33 1.31 6.06
CA THR A 78 -35.16 2.75 6.03
C THR A 78 -36.51 3.46 6.20
N ALA A 79 -37.58 3.05 5.52
CA ALA A 79 -38.90 3.66 5.68
C ALA A 79 -39.42 3.60 7.13
N ASP A 80 -39.11 2.53 7.86
CA ASP A 80 -39.53 2.31 9.25
C ASP A 80 -38.53 2.85 10.29
N CYS A 81 -37.46 3.52 9.86
CA CYS A 81 -36.39 3.94 10.76
C CYS A 81 -36.76 5.23 11.52
N ASP A 82 -37.03 5.12 12.83
CA ASP A 82 -37.37 6.27 13.69
C ASP A 82 -36.33 7.40 13.66
N VAL A 83 -35.05 7.05 13.52
CA VAL A 83 -33.93 8.02 13.42
C VAL A 83 -34.09 8.92 12.19
N LEU A 84 -34.72 8.43 11.12
CA LEU A 84 -35.01 9.23 9.92
C LEU A 84 -36.13 10.24 10.10
N THR A 85 -36.95 10.14 11.13
CA THR A 85 -37.92 11.21 11.43
C THR A 85 -37.20 12.52 11.79
N GLU A 86 -36.00 12.43 12.39
CA GLU A 86 -35.07 13.56 12.58
C GLU A 86 -34.09 13.73 11.40
N ALA A 87 -33.65 12.63 10.78
CA ALA A 87 -32.72 12.61 9.64
C ALA A 87 -33.36 12.80 8.24
N MET A 88 -34.66 13.09 8.13
CA MET A 88 -35.21 13.77 6.95
C MET A 88 -34.50 15.11 6.68
N ASN A 89 -33.85 15.69 7.69
CA ASN A 89 -32.92 16.80 7.53
C ASN A 89 -31.59 16.40 6.87
N HIS A 90 -31.15 15.13 6.96
CA HIS A 90 -29.99 14.59 6.24
C HIS A 90 -30.29 14.28 4.78
N LEU A 91 -31.46 13.71 4.46
CA LEU A 91 -31.90 13.64 3.05
C LEU A 91 -32.02 15.06 2.47
N ARG A 92 -32.60 16.00 3.23
CA ARG A 92 -32.56 17.43 2.84
C ARG A 92 -31.15 18.00 2.75
N TYR A 93 -30.17 17.53 3.52
CA TYR A 93 -28.78 17.96 3.38
C TYR A 93 -28.18 17.43 2.07
N ILE A 94 -28.31 16.12 1.80
CA ILE A 94 -27.91 15.50 0.52
C ILE A 94 -28.55 16.23 -0.67
N PHE A 95 -29.83 16.60 -0.57
CA PHE A 95 -30.54 17.39 -1.59
C PHE A 95 -30.23 18.90 -1.57
N ARG A 96 -29.76 19.50 -0.46
CA ARG A 96 -29.42 20.94 -0.34
C ARG A 96 -27.96 21.26 -0.58
N SER A 97 -27.03 20.31 -0.47
CA SER A 97 -25.61 20.54 -0.71
C SER A 97 -25.30 20.84 -2.18
N ASN A 98 -26.27 20.69 -3.10
CA ASN A 98 -26.08 20.95 -4.53
C ASN A 98 -27.36 21.48 -5.21
N PRO A 99 -27.84 22.68 -4.83
CA PRO A 99 -29.12 23.22 -5.30
C PRO A 99 -29.10 23.59 -6.80
N GLU A 100 -27.93 23.66 -7.44
CA GLU A 100 -27.80 23.93 -8.88
C GLU A 100 -27.98 22.67 -9.76
N ARG A 101 -28.13 21.48 -9.17
CA ARG A 101 -28.42 20.23 -9.90
C ARG A 101 -29.91 19.88 -9.82
N GLU A 102 -30.76 20.81 -10.23
CA GLU A 102 -32.22 20.62 -10.28
C GLU A 102 -32.66 19.55 -11.31
N ASP A 103 -31.79 19.18 -12.25
CA ASP A 103 -32.04 18.13 -13.23
C ASP A 103 -31.51 16.77 -12.74
N SER A 104 -32.38 16.01 -12.06
CA SER A 104 -32.32 14.54 -11.96
C SER A 104 -30.98 13.91 -11.53
N VAL A 105 -30.46 14.25 -10.34
CA VAL A 105 -29.44 13.39 -9.74
C VAL A 105 -30.09 12.02 -9.48
N PRO A 106 -29.60 10.92 -10.10
CA PRO A 106 -30.16 9.60 -9.86
C PRO A 106 -30.10 9.31 -8.36
N VAL A 107 -31.20 8.87 -7.77
CA VAL A 107 -31.20 8.36 -6.40
C VAL A 107 -30.16 7.24 -6.36
N GLU A 108 -29.16 7.39 -5.50
CA GLU A 108 -28.12 6.37 -5.38
C GLU A 108 -28.75 5.02 -5.02
N GLU A 109 -28.28 3.96 -5.68
CA GLU A 109 -28.74 2.61 -5.46
C GLU A 109 -28.52 2.22 -3.97
N PRO A 110 -29.57 1.89 -3.19
CA PRO A 110 -29.45 1.63 -1.75
C PRO A 110 -28.40 0.59 -1.39
N VAL A 111 -28.24 -0.44 -2.23
CA VAL A 111 -27.21 -1.47 -2.03
C VAL A 111 -25.80 -0.87 -2.15
N HIS A 112 -25.58 0.07 -3.07
CA HIS A 112 -24.26 0.70 -3.23
C HIS A 112 -23.92 1.56 -2.01
N VAL A 113 -24.86 2.39 -1.54
CA VAL A 113 -24.65 3.21 -0.33
C VAL A 113 -24.39 2.33 0.88
N PHE A 114 -25.16 1.25 1.03
CA PHE A 114 -24.98 0.29 2.12
C PHE A 114 -23.60 -0.37 2.10
N MET A 115 -23.20 -0.88 0.95
CA MET A 115 -21.92 -1.56 0.79
C MET A 115 -20.72 -0.60 0.89
N ASP A 116 -20.83 0.61 0.35
CA ASP A 116 -19.83 1.66 0.51
C ASP A 116 -19.62 2.02 1.98
N ALA A 117 -20.71 2.22 2.75
CA ALA A 117 -20.63 2.47 4.18
C ALA A 117 -19.89 1.35 4.93
N LEU A 118 -20.22 0.08 4.65
CA LEU A 118 -19.53 -1.08 5.25
C LEU A 118 -18.03 -1.07 4.95
N LEU A 119 -17.67 -0.85 3.69
CA LEU A 119 -16.29 -0.86 3.23
C LEU A 119 -15.51 0.33 3.80
N ARG A 120 -16.11 1.52 3.91
CA ARG A 120 -15.50 2.69 4.55
C ARG A 120 -15.27 2.47 6.03
N ILE A 121 -16.25 1.92 6.76
CA ILE A 121 -16.08 1.55 8.17
C ILE A 121 -14.92 0.57 8.34
N LEU A 122 -14.89 -0.46 7.49
CA LEU A 122 -13.84 -1.47 7.52
C LEU A 122 -12.47 -0.84 7.21
N HIS A 123 -12.38 0.04 6.22
CA HIS A 123 -11.14 0.71 5.81
C HIS A 123 -10.57 1.53 6.97
N VAL A 124 -11.40 2.37 7.60
CA VAL A 124 -11.01 3.14 8.79
C VAL A 124 -10.56 2.19 9.91
N GLY A 125 -11.32 1.11 10.14
CA GLY A 125 -10.98 0.06 11.10
C GLY A 125 -9.62 -0.61 10.85
N LEU A 126 -9.19 -0.72 9.59
CA LEU A 126 -7.93 -1.37 9.21
C LEU A 126 -6.74 -0.41 9.11
N VAL A 127 -6.95 0.84 8.72
CA VAL A 127 -5.89 1.79 8.34
C VAL A 127 -5.59 2.84 9.40
N GLU A 128 -6.60 3.37 10.07
CA GLU A 128 -6.47 4.59 10.87
C GLU A 128 -5.95 4.36 12.29
N GLY A 129 -5.13 5.28 12.80
CA GLY A 129 -4.64 5.24 14.18
C GLY A 129 -3.41 4.36 14.45
N SER A 130 -2.78 4.57 15.61
CA SER A 130 -1.44 4.03 15.94
C SER A 130 -1.37 2.51 16.11
N LYS A 131 -2.53 1.84 16.18
CA LYS A 131 -2.66 0.39 16.34
C LYS A 131 -3.37 -0.26 15.16
N SER A 132 -3.51 0.43 14.03
CA SER A 132 -4.21 -0.09 12.86
C SER A 132 -3.59 -1.39 12.31
N ALA A 133 -4.39 -2.21 11.64
CA ALA A 133 -3.95 -3.48 11.07
C ALA A 133 -2.89 -3.27 9.98
N VAL A 134 -3.07 -2.26 9.13
CA VAL A 134 -2.11 -1.85 8.10
C VAL A 134 -0.78 -1.43 8.73
N LEU A 135 -0.80 -0.57 9.75
CA LEU A 135 0.43 -0.17 10.44
C LEU A 135 1.08 -1.35 11.18
N ARG A 136 0.30 -2.28 11.75
CA ARG A 136 0.83 -3.52 12.36
C ARG A 136 1.46 -4.44 11.32
N ALA A 137 0.86 -4.57 10.15
CA ALA A 137 1.38 -5.39 9.06
C ALA A 137 2.68 -4.81 8.50
N ASP A 138 2.77 -3.49 8.42
CA ASP A 138 3.98 -2.77 8.03
C ASP A 138 5.05 -2.80 9.14
N THR A 139 4.63 -2.72 10.41
CA THR A 139 5.52 -2.81 11.58
C THR A 139 5.86 -4.27 11.95
N ARG A 140 6.91 -4.72 11.29
CA ARG A 140 7.40 -6.11 11.23
C ARG A 140 7.70 -6.88 12.52
N ASN A 141 7.63 -6.27 13.70
CA ASN A 141 7.88 -6.91 15.00
C ASN A 141 6.60 -7.11 15.84
N LYS A 142 5.44 -6.67 15.33
CA LYS A 142 4.14 -6.75 16.01
C LYS A 142 3.16 -7.52 15.14
N THR A 143 3.55 -8.72 14.71
CA THR A 143 2.76 -9.64 13.87
C THR A 143 1.52 -10.13 14.62
N PHE A 144 0.56 -9.22 14.86
CA PHE A 144 -0.77 -9.42 15.43
C PHE A 144 -0.85 -10.09 16.83
N ALA A 145 0.20 -10.78 17.28
CA ALA A 145 0.35 -11.43 18.57
C ALA A 145 0.85 -10.42 19.60
N ASN A 146 -0.09 -9.73 20.25
CA ASN A 146 0.26 -8.94 21.42
C ASN A 146 0.38 -9.88 22.64
N ARG A 147 1.58 -10.02 23.23
CA ARG A 147 1.79 -10.92 24.39
C ARG A 147 1.18 -10.39 25.69
N ARG A 148 0.80 -9.10 25.75
CA ARG A 148 0.23 -8.47 26.95
C ARG A 148 -0.89 -7.51 26.53
N GLY A 149 -2.12 -7.82 26.92
CA GLY A 149 -3.32 -7.00 26.67
C GLY A 149 -4.35 -7.66 25.77
N ALA A 150 -5.54 -7.06 25.69
CA ALA A 150 -6.58 -7.48 24.75
C ALA A 150 -6.02 -7.35 23.31
N PRO A 151 -6.14 -8.40 22.49
CA PRO A 151 -5.69 -8.31 21.10
C PRO A 151 -6.55 -7.28 20.38
N HIS A 152 -5.94 -6.41 19.58
CA HIS A 152 -6.69 -5.49 18.74
C HIS A 152 -7.17 -6.24 17.50
N TRP A 153 -8.37 -5.95 17.04
CA TRP A 153 -8.89 -6.49 15.79
C TRP A 153 -8.10 -6.00 14.56
N PRO A 154 -7.94 -6.83 13.50
CA PRO A 154 -8.07 -8.28 13.54
C PRO A 154 -6.90 -8.89 14.35
N PRO A 155 -7.12 -9.91 15.19
CA PRO A 155 -6.06 -10.54 15.98
C PRO A 155 -5.12 -11.42 15.14
N THR A 156 -5.51 -11.78 13.92
CA THR A 156 -4.67 -12.44 12.91
C THR A 156 -5.15 -12.06 11.51
N PRO A 157 -4.30 -12.13 10.46
CA PRO A 157 -4.73 -11.90 9.09
C PRO A 157 -5.88 -12.81 8.63
N GLN A 158 -5.95 -14.05 9.16
CA GLN A 158 -6.98 -15.02 8.76
C GLN A 158 -8.39 -14.59 9.15
N ARG A 159 -8.54 -13.69 10.13
CA ARG A 159 -9.86 -13.15 10.52
C ARG A 159 -10.47 -12.24 9.45
N LEU A 160 -9.70 -11.79 8.47
CA LEU A 160 -10.22 -11.09 7.30
C LEU A 160 -10.91 -12.03 6.28
N PHE A 161 -10.84 -13.35 6.48
CA PHE A 161 -11.34 -14.33 5.52
C PHE A 161 -12.28 -15.36 6.20
N PRO A 162 -13.39 -14.94 6.83
CA PRO A 162 -14.25 -15.83 7.60
C PRO A 162 -14.90 -16.93 6.75
N LEU A 163 -15.08 -16.71 5.45
CA LEU A 163 -15.58 -17.70 4.49
C LEU A 163 -14.47 -18.41 3.70
N GLY A 164 -13.21 -18.20 4.10
CA GLY A 164 -12.03 -18.67 3.37
C GLY A 164 -11.55 -17.67 2.32
N ARG A 165 -10.26 -17.79 1.98
CA ARG A 165 -9.55 -16.86 1.08
C ARG A 165 -10.17 -16.74 -0.32
N PRO A 166 -10.49 -17.84 -1.03
CA PRO A 166 -11.01 -17.74 -2.40
C PRO A 166 -12.34 -16.97 -2.44
N PHE A 167 -13.26 -17.27 -1.53
CA PHE A 167 -14.57 -16.61 -1.47
C PHE A 167 -14.46 -15.15 -1.07
N SER A 168 -13.66 -14.84 -0.06
CA SER A 168 -13.54 -13.47 0.45
C SER A 168 -12.88 -12.54 -0.57
N VAL A 169 -11.81 -12.99 -1.24
CA VAL A 169 -11.14 -12.20 -2.29
C VAL A 169 -12.01 -12.13 -3.55
N GLY A 170 -12.61 -13.24 -3.97
CA GLY A 170 -13.51 -13.29 -5.13
C GLY A 170 -14.71 -12.36 -4.96
N ASN A 171 -15.35 -12.34 -3.79
CA ASN A 171 -16.48 -11.45 -3.53
C ASN A 171 -16.06 -9.99 -3.42
N MET A 172 -14.87 -9.68 -2.88
CA MET A 172 -14.32 -8.32 -2.94
C MET A 172 -14.14 -7.85 -4.39
N MET A 173 -13.64 -8.72 -5.26
CA MET A 173 -13.54 -8.42 -6.70
C MET A 173 -14.91 -8.22 -7.34
N SER A 174 -15.91 -9.05 -7.01
CA SER A 174 -17.28 -8.85 -7.47
C SER A 174 -17.84 -7.48 -7.05
N TRP A 175 -17.51 -6.99 -5.86
CA TRP A 175 -17.89 -5.64 -5.42
C TRP A 175 -17.18 -4.53 -6.20
N CYS A 176 -15.90 -4.72 -6.56
CA CYS A 176 -15.20 -3.80 -7.44
C CYS A 176 -15.88 -3.68 -8.82
N SER A 177 -16.38 -4.80 -9.37
CA SER A 177 -17.09 -4.81 -10.65
C SER A 177 -18.53 -4.29 -10.55
N TYR A 178 -19.24 -4.61 -9.46
CA TYR A 178 -20.64 -4.20 -9.24
C TYR A 178 -20.77 -2.71 -8.90
N MET A 179 -19.77 -2.11 -8.27
CA MET A 179 -19.76 -0.70 -7.85
C MET A 179 -18.61 0.08 -8.50
N PRO A 180 -18.58 0.19 -9.84
CA PRO A 180 -17.42 0.71 -10.58
C PRO A 180 -17.17 2.21 -10.36
N THR A 181 -18.11 2.96 -9.79
CA THR A 181 -17.94 4.39 -9.46
C THR A 181 -17.42 4.60 -8.03
N TYR A 182 -17.50 3.59 -7.16
CA TYR A 182 -17.08 3.69 -5.75
C TYR A 182 -15.64 3.22 -5.55
N TRP A 183 -14.86 3.98 -4.79
CA TRP A 183 -13.44 3.71 -4.55
C TRP A 183 -13.22 2.67 -3.44
N SER A 184 -14.16 2.53 -2.51
CA SER A 184 -14.03 1.77 -1.28
C SER A 184 -13.69 0.28 -1.48
N PRO A 185 -14.26 -0.47 -2.46
CA PRO A 185 -13.87 -1.85 -2.72
C PRO A 185 -12.38 -2.01 -3.05
N PHE A 186 -11.84 -1.12 -3.89
CA PHE A 186 -10.43 -1.13 -4.30
C PHE A 186 -9.49 -0.80 -3.14
N MET A 187 -9.89 0.14 -2.28
CA MET A 187 -9.11 0.47 -1.08
C MET A 187 -9.07 -0.69 -0.10
N ILE A 188 -10.18 -1.37 0.14
CA ILE A 188 -10.19 -2.57 0.99
C ILE A 188 -9.34 -3.69 0.40
N LEU A 189 -9.40 -3.90 -0.92
CA LEU A 189 -8.53 -4.88 -1.58
C LEU A 189 -7.05 -4.55 -1.34
N SER A 190 -6.68 -3.27 -1.43
CA SER A 190 -5.32 -2.79 -1.14
C SER A 190 -4.94 -3.03 0.33
N ASP A 191 -5.83 -2.76 1.28
CA ASP A 191 -5.61 -3.03 2.71
C ASP A 191 -5.41 -4.53 2.97
N TYR A 192 -6.19 -5.37 2.30
CA TYR A 192 -6.09 -6.82 2.38
C TYR A 192 -4.73 -7.31 1.87
N ILE A 193 -4.22 -6.75 0.77
CA ILE A 193 -2.86 -7.04 0.28
C ILE A 193 -1.81 -6.62 1.31
N ILE A 194 -1.95 -5.44 1.92
CA ILE A 194 -0.99 -4.99 2.95
C ILE A 194 -0.97 -5.96 4.13
N ILE A 195 -2.14 -6.31 4.66
CA ILE A 195 -2.26 -7.08 5.89
C ILE A 195 -1.96 -8.56 5.67
N ALA A 196 -2.35 -9.08 4.51
CA ALA A 196 -2.47 -10.50 4.26
C ALA A 196 -2.01 -10.89 2.84
N ARG A 197 -0.94 -10.26 2.31
CA ARG A 197 -0.43 -10.50 0.95
C ARG A 197 -0.41 -11.97 0.54
N ASP A 198 0.21 -12.83 1.34
CA ASP A 198 0.35 -14.28 1.06
C ASP A 198 -1.00 -15.02 0.95
N HIS A 199 -2.07 -14.42 1.46
CA HIS A 199 -3.43 -14.93 1.41
C HIS A 199 -4.26 -14.34 0.27
N VAL A 200 -3.89 -13.17 -0.25
CA VAL A 200 -4.70 -12.38 -1.19
C VAL A 200 -4.08 -12.39 -2.58
N LEU A 201 -2.79 -12.08 -2.67
CA LEU A 201 -2.11 -11.88 -3.94
C LEU A 201 -2.12 -13.11 -4.85
N PRO A 202 -1.91 -14.36 -4.37
CA PRO A 202 -1.98 -15.54 -5.25
C PRO A 202 -3.34 -15.70 -5.95
N PHE A 203 -4.42 -15.20 -5.34
CA PHE A 203 -5.75 -15.24 -5.96
C PHE A 203 -5.93 -14.11 -6.97
N ILE A 204 -5.49 -12.89 -6.64
CA ILE A 204 -5.51 -11.76 -7.59
C ILE A 204 -4.68 -12.08 -8.84
N LEU A 205 -3.52 -12.71 -8.68
CA LEU A 205 -2.64 -13.09 -9.80
C LEU A 205 -3.04 -14.40 -10.49
N SER A 206 -4.14 -15.04 -10.08
CA SER A 206 -4.66 -16.21 -10.79
C SER A 206 -5.23 -15.80 -12.15
N ASP A 207 -5.15 -16.68 -13.15
CA ASP A 207 -5.61 -16.37 -14.52
C ASP A 207 -7.07 -15.84 -14.56
N VAL A 208 -7.93 -16.31 -13.66
CA VAL A 208 -9.35 -15.91 -13.61
C VAL A 208 -9.52 -14.48 -13.11
N LEU A 209 -8.80 -14.08 -12.05
CA LEU A 209 -9.00 -12.77 -11.42
C LEU A 209 -8.02 -11.71 -11.91
N ARG A 210 -6.87 -12.09 -12.47
CA ARG A 210 -5.84 -11.15 -12.92
C ARG A 210 -6.41 -10.20 -13.97
N ASP A 211 -6.93 -10.75 -15.06
CA ASP A 211 -7.41 -9.94 -16.19
C ASP A 211 -8.57 -9.03 -15.77
N GLU A 212 -9.47 -9.51 -14.92
CA GLU A 212 -10.54 -8.68 -14.36
C GLU A 212 -10.01 -7.58 -13.44
N THR A 213 -9.01 -7.87 -12.59
CA THR A 213 -8.38 -6.87 -11.72
C THR A 213 -7.66 -5.80 -12.53
N VAL A 214 -6.95 -6.20 -13.59
CA VAL A 214 -6.27 -5.28 -14.51
C VAL A 214 -7.29 -4.41 -15.23
N ARG A 215 -8.35 -5.00 -15.81
CA ARG A 215 -9.44 -4.28 -16.48
C ARG A 215 -10.06 -3.22 -15.57
N LEU A 216 -10.38 -3.60 -14.32
CA LEU A 216 -10.94 -2.66 -13.34
C LEU A 216 -9.94 -1.57 -12.93
N THR A 217 -8.65 -1.91 -12.84
CA THR A 217 -7.59 -0.93 -12.55
C THR A 217 -7.49 0.11 -13.67
N ILE A 218 -7.47 -0.34 -14.94
CA ILE A 218 -7.50 0.54 -16.13
C ILE A 218 -8.74 1.43 -16.09
N GLN A 219 -9.92 0.85 -15.83
CA GLN A 219 -11.17 1.59 -15.72
C GLN A 219 -11.10 2.68 -14.65
N LYS A 220 -10.56 2.38 -13.46
CA LYS A 220 -10.43 3.36 -12.36
C LYS A 220 -9.41 4.46 -12.62
N LEU A 221 -8.33 4.15 -13.33
CA LEU A 221 -7.31 5.13 -13.72
C LEU A 221 -7.76 6.02 -14.87
N SER A 222 -8.62 5.51 -15.74
CA SER A 222 -9.12 6.20 -16.93
C SER A 222 -10.54 6.76 -16.74
N ASP A 223 -11.11 6.65 -15.54
CA ASP A 223 -12.51 7.01 -15.28
C ASP A 223 -12.76 8.46 -15.68
N ASP A 224 -13.72 8.67 -16.58
CA ASP A 224 -14.11 10.00 -17.06
C ASP A 224 -15.27 10.57 -16.23
N GLU A 225 -15.89 9.79 -15.34
CA GLU A 225 -16.95 10.30 -14.48
C GLU A 225 -16.38 11.33 -13.49
N PRO A 226 -16.90 12.57 -13.47
CA PRO A 226 -16.33 13.61 -12.60
C PRO A 226 -16.51 13.33 -11.11
N LYS A 227 -17.54 12.55 -10.76
CA LYS A 227 -17.88 12.24 -9.37
C LYS A 227 -16.87 11.20 -8.86
N ASP A 228 -16.14 11.56 -7.82
CA ASP A 228 -15.14 10.69 -7.17
C ASP A 228 -13.96 10.24 -8.06
N ARG A 229 -13.77 10.86 -9.25
CA ARG A 229 -12.67 10.57 -10.19
C ARG A 229 -11.31 10.45 -9.50
N VAL A 230 -10.97 11.47 -8.71
CA VAL A 230 -9.71 11.51 -7.96
C VAL A 230 -9.63 10.32 -7.01
N LEU A 231 -10.67 10.06 -6.22
CA LEU A 231 -10.69 8.95 -5.25
C LEU A 231 -10.56 7.59 -5.94
N ASN A 232 -11.18 7.40 -7.11
CA ASN A 232 -11.02 6.20 -7.93
C ASN A 232 -9.58 6.01 -8.42
N ILE A 233 -8.95 7.07 -8.92
CA ILE A 233 -7.53 7.06 -9.30
C ILE A 233 -6.65 6.75 -8.09
N LEU A 234 -6.91 7.37 -6.93
CA LEU A 234 -6.13 7.14 -5.71
C LEU A 234 -6.26 5.69 -5.22
N ALA A 235 -7.44 5.09 -5.34
CA ALA A 235 -7.67 3.70 -4.96
C ALA A 235 -6.91 2.73 -5.88
N ALA A 236 -6.93 2.97 -7.19
CA ALA A 236 -6.13 2.19 -8.15
C ALA A 236 -4.62 2.38 -7.94
N ALA A 237 -4.17 3.63 -7.71
CA ALA A 237 -2.78 3.94 -7.39
C ALA A 237 -2.31 3.24 -6.11
N MET A 238 -3.17 3.16 -5.09
CA MET A 238 -2.88 2.42 -3.87
C MET A 238 -2.71 0.93 -4.14
N LEU A 239 -3.58 0.32 -4.95
CA LEU A 239 -3.45 -1.09 -5.33
C LEU A 239 -2.10 -1.35 -6.03
N LEU A 240 -1.77 -0.54 -7.04
CA LEU A 240 -0.51 -0.64 -7.77
C LEU A 240 0.71 -0.46 -6.85
N LYS A 241 0.65 0.52 -5.96
CA LYS A 241 1.67 0.72 -4.92
C LYS A 241 1.79 -0.51 -4.03
N MET A 242 0.70 -1.16 -3.66
CA MET A 242 0.76 -2.36 -2.84
C MET A 242 1.30 -3.57 -3.59
N LEU A 243 1.06 -3.67 -4.89
CA LEU A 243 1.70 -4.69 -5.72
C LEU A 243 3.22 -4.48 -5.78
N ALA A 244 3.68 -3.25 -6.02
CA ALA A 244 5.10 -2.94 -6.17
C ALA A 244 5.87 -2.89 -4.84
N ASP A 245 5.30 -2.24 -3.82
CA ASP A 245 5.99 -1.83 -2.59
C ASP A 245 5.35 -2.41 -1.31
N GLY A 246 4.33 -3.26 -1.43
CA GLY A 246 3.67 -3.86 -0.28
C GLY A 246 4.59 -4.77 0.56
N PRO A 247 4.18 -5.14 1.79
CA PRO A 247 4.92 -6.12 2.58
C PRO A 247 5.08 -7.45 1.83
N HIS A 248 6.32 -7.93 1.64
CA HIS A 248 6.66 -9.12 0.83
C HIS A 248 6.39 -8.96 -0.66
N SER A 249 6.36 -7.72 -1.18
CA SER A 249 6.37 -7.54 -2.63
C SER A 249 7.67 -8.07 -3.23
N GLU A 250 7.53 -8.77 -4.34
CA GLU A 250 8.61 -9.22 -5.19
C GLU A 250 8.40 -8.61 -6.58
N GLN A 251 9.48 -8.33 -7.33
CA GLN A 251 9.38 -7.71 -8.67
C GLN A 251 8.44 -8.49 -9.61
N ARG A 252 8.48 -9.82 -9.51
CA ARG A 252 7.62 -10.73 -10.28
C ARG A 252 6.14 -10.52 -10.05
N ASP A 253 5.73 -9.93 -8.92
CA ASP A 253 4.31 -9.71 -8.62
C ASP A 253 3.73 -8.64 -9.55
N VAL A 254 4.49 -7.57 -9.79
CA VAL A 254 4.15 -6.54 -10.77
C VAL A 254 4.25 -7.12 -12.18
N ASP A 255 5.32 -7.85 -12.49
CA ASP A 255 5.48 -8.50 -13.81
C ASP A 255 4.29 -9.40 -14.15
N ALA A 256 3.89 -10.25 -13.21
CA ALA A 256 2.76 -11.16 -13.38
C ALA A 256 1.44 -10.41 -13.49
N PHE A 257 1.27 -9.27 -12.79
CA PHE A 257 0.06 -8.47 -12.87
C PHE A 257 -0.09 -7.76 -14.21
N VAL A 258 0.98 -7.13 -14.71
CA VAL A 258 0.91 -6.29 -15.92
C VAL A 258 1.02 -7.08 -17.23
N SER A 259 1.42 -8.35 -17.17
CA SER A 259 1.72 -9.16 -18.35
C SER A 259 0.56 -9.22 -19.34
N GLY A 260 0.79 -8.74 -20.57
CA GLY A 260 -0.20 -8.71 -21.65
C GLY A 260 -1.09 -7.47 -21.67
N HIS A 261 -0.98 -6.60 -20.68
CA HIS A 261 -1.79 -5.38 -20.51
C HIS A 261 -0.93 -4.12 -20.35
N GLU A 262 0.36 -4.20 -20.66
CA GLU A 262 1.33 -3.14 -20.36
C GLU A 262 0.96 -1.81 -21.02
N GLN A 263 0.49 -1.84 -22.28
CA GLN A 263 0.13 -0.64 -23.03
C GLN A 263 -1.12 0.04 -22.46
N GLU A 264 -2.19 -0.72 -22.20
CA GLU A 264 -3.44 -0.18 -21.66
C GLU A 264 -3.25 0.43 -20.26
N LEU A 265 -2.46 -0.24 -19.42
CA LEU A 265 -2.10 0.27 -18.10
C LEU A 265 -1.22 1.53 -18.19
N PHE A 266 -0.33 1.62 -19.17
CA PHE A 266 0.51 2.80 -19.39
C PHE A 266 -0.34 4.02 -19.77
N ASP A 267 -1.23 3.86 -20.74
CA ASP A 267 -2.12 4.93 -21.20
C ASP A 267 -3.08 5.38 -20.08
N ALA A 268 -3.62 4.42 -19.31
CA ALA A 268 -4.46 4.71 -18.16
C ALA A 268 -3.71 5.45 -17.04
N ALA A 269 -2.47 5.04 -16.72
CA ALA A 269 -1.66 5.70 -15.70
C ALA A 269 -1.30 7.14 -16.10
N ARG A 270 -1.06 7.41 -17.38
CA ARG A 270 -0.86 8.77 -17.89
C ARG A 270 -2.11 9.63 -17.74
N THR A 271 -3.25 9.12 -18.16
CA THR A 271 -4.55 9.79 -17.99
C THR A 271 -4.81 10.14 -16.53
N ALA A 272 -4.52 9.20 -15.62
CA ALA A 272 -4.63 9.42 -14.19
C ALA A 272 -3.71 10.56 -13.69
N LEU A 273 -2.46 10.60 -14.14
CA LEU A 273 -1.48 11.63 -13.75
C LEU A 273 -1.89 13.04 -14.20
N ASP A 274 -2.48 13.15 -15.39
CA ASP A 274 -3.01 14.43 -15.89
C ASP A 274 -4.16 14.97 -15.00
N VAL A 275 -4.91 14.07 -14.35
CA VAL A 275 -6.03 14.43 -13.46
C VAL A 275 -5.57 14.77 -12.05
N VAL A 276 -4.71 13.94 -11.44
CA VAL A 276 -4.31 14.14 -10.04
C VAL A 276 -3.18 15.17 -9.88
N GLY A 277 -2.44 15.45 -10.95
CA GLY A 277 -1.24 16.27 -10.91
C GLY A 277 -0.08 15.60 -10.16
N LEU A 278 1.12 16.19 -10.22
CA LEU A 278 2.32 15.62 -9.62
C LEU A 278 2.48 15.89 -8.12
N ASP A 279 1.70 16.82 -7.56
CA ASP A 279 1.81 17.24 -6.16
C ASP A 279 1.15 16.27 -5.17
N HIS A 280 0.32 15.33 -5.67
CA HIS A 280 -0.37 14.39 -4.81
C HIS A 280 0.57 13.25 -4.34
N VAL A 281 0.45 12.83 -3.07
CA VAL A 281 1.36 11.85 -2.45
C VAL A 281 1.39 10.49 -3.17
N LEU A 282 0.26 10.09 -3.78
CA LEU A 282 0.16 8.85 -4.56
C LEU A 282 0.57 9.01 -6.03
N SER A 283 0.73 10.24 -6.53
CA SER A 283 1.21 10.46 -7.91
C SER A 283 2.58 9.86 -8.11
N TRP A 284 3.44 9.84 -7.08
CA TRP A 284 4.73 9.18 -7.14
C TRP A 284 4.65 7.69 -7.47
N SER A 285 3.65 6.99 -6.92
CA SER A 285 3.43 5.57 -7.23
C SER A 285 2.98 5.40 -8.68
N LEU A 286 2.12 6.29 -9.19
CA LEU A 286 1.71 6.30 -10.59
C LEU A 286 2.86 6.67 -11.55
N VAL A 287 3.69 7.65 -11.21
CA VAL A 287 4.89 8.04 -11.97
C VAL A 287 5.86 6.87 -12.07
N ALA A 288 6.20 6.25 -10.93
CA ALA A 288 7.09 5.10 -10.89
C ALA A 288 6.54 3.94 -11.73
N PHE A 289 5.24 3.69 -11.65
CA PHE A 289 4.56 2.65 -12.41
C PHE A 289 4.53 2.95 -13.92
N ALA A 290 4.19 4.18 -14.33
CA ALA A 290 4.20 4.60 -15.72
C ALA A 290 5.60 4.52 -16.36
N ILE A 291 6.65 4.90 -15.62
CA ILE A 291 8.04 4.77 -16.07
C ILE A 291 8.44 3.30 -16.24
N ASP A 292 8.02 2.42 -15.32
CA ASP A 292 8.30 0.99 -15.43
C ASP A 292 7.63 0.39 -16.68
N LEU A 293 6.36 0.71 -16.93
CA LEU A 293 5.64 0.27 -18.13
C LEU A 293 6.24 0.85 -19.42
N HIS A 294 6.60 2.14 -19.44
CA HIS A 294 7.28 2.79 -20.55
C HIS A 294 8.55 2.04 -20.97
N ARG A 295 9.37 1.62 -19.99
CA ARG A 295 10.59 0.84 -20.22
C ARG A 295 10.28 -0.55 -20.77
N ARG A 296 9.29 -1.25 -20.22
CA ARG A 296 8.88 -2.60 -20.69
C ARG A 296 8.39 -2.59 -22.13
N LEU A 297 7.61 -1.56 -22.48
CA LEU A 297 7.08 -1.37 -23.84
C LEU A 297 8.15 -0.87 -24.83
N ASN A 298 9.35 -0.53 -24.35
CA ASN A 298 10.43 0.05 -25.16
C ASN A 298 9.96 1.26 -25.98
N LEU A 299 9.16 2.13 -25.37
CA LEU A 299 8.62 3.31 -26.01
C LEU A 299 9.69 4.43 -26.10
N PRO A 300 9.62 5.31 -27.10
CA PRO A 300 10.47 6.50 -27.15
C PRO A 300 10.13 7.46 -26.01
N ASP A 301 11.09 8.30 -25.59
CA ASP A 301 10.95 9.29 -24.51
C ASP A 301 9.76 10.23 -24.72
N SER A 302 9.47 10.58 -25.98
CA SER A 302 8.32 11.41 -26.36
C SER A 302 6.97 10.81 -25.96
N ALA A 303 6.88 9.49 -25.77
CA ALA A 303 5.65 8.84 -25.31
C ALA A 303 5.40 9.04 -23.82
N LEU A 304 6.43 9.36 -23.02
CA LEU A 304 6.30 9.54 -21.57
C LEU A 304 5.82 10.96 -21.23
N GLY A 305 6.15 11.95 -22.05
CA GLY A 305 5.87 13.37 -21.81
C GLY A 305 6.96 14.05 -20.99
N ASP A 306 7.23 15.32 -21.27
CA ASP A 306 8.38 16.07 -20.72
C ASP A 306 8.40 16.08 -19.18
N ASP A 307 7.22 16.22 -18.55
CA ASP A 307 7.08 16.23 -17.09
C ASP A 307 7.52 14.91 -16.43
N LEU A 308 7.31 13.78 -17.12
CA LEU A 308 7.64 12.45 -16.60
C LEU A 308 9.05 11.99 -16.99
N VAL A 309 9.63 12.53 -18.08
CA VAL A 309 11.02 12.26 -18.47
C VAL A 309 12.00 12.68 -17.38
N ILE A 310 11.72 13.79 -16.67
CA ILE A 310 12.52 14.25 -15.54
C ILE A 310 12.59 13.19 -14.42
N PHE A 311 11.52 12.41 -14.24
CA PHE A 311 11.46 11.33 -13.25
C PHE A 311 11.99 9.99 -13.76
N ARG A 312 12.14 9.79 -15.07
CA ARG A 312 12.79 8.61 -15.66
C ARG A 312 14.30 8.67 -15.51
N ASN A 313 14.83 9.89 -15.61
CA ASN A 313 16.23 10.24 -15.50
C ASN A 313 16.42 11.27 -14.39
N PRO A 314 16.07 10.97 -13.12
CA PRO A 314 16.93 11.50 -12.10
C PRO A 314 18.27 10.88 -12.46
N GLU A 315 19.30 11.69 -12.54
CA GLU A 315 20.60 11.19 -12.15
C GLU A 315 20.39 10.57 -10.78
N VAL A 316 19.99 9.29 -10.74
CA VAL A 316 19.62 8.62 -9.50
C VAL A 316 20.95 8.46 -8.85
N GLY A 317 21.30 9.46 -8.05
CA GLY A 317 22.52 9.47 -7.32
C GLY A 317 22.62 8.14 -6.59
N VAL A 318 23.86 7.73 -6.36
CA VAL A 318 24.16 6.50 -5.63
C VAL A 318 23.34 6.38 -4.32
N VAL A 319 23.02 7.51 -3.66
CA VAL A 319 22.22 7.59 -2.43
C VAL A 319 20.79 7.05 -2.59
N PRO A 320 19.92 7.58 -3.48
CA PRO A 320 18.58 7.02 -3.66
C PRO A 320 18.56 5.52 -4.02
N MET A 321 19.52 5.03 -4.81
CA MET A 321 19.64 3.60 -5.11
C MET A 321 19.98 2.77 -3.86
N ILE A 322 20.93 3.25 -3.04
CA ILE A 322 21.26 2.62 -1.74
C ILE A 322 20.03 2.62 -0.83
N ARG A 323 19.29 3.73 -0.75
CA ARG A 323 18.06 3.83 0.05
C ARG A 323 17.02 2.82 -0.43
N ALA A 324 16.81 2.70 -1.74
CA ALA A 324 15.92 1.69 -2.32
C ALA A 324 16.33 0.27 -1.92
N ALA A 325 17.62 -0.09 -2.08
CA ALA A 325 18.13 -1.40 -1.70
C ALA A 325 17.96 -1.69 -0.19
N ILE A 326 18.23 -0.70 0.68
CA ILE A 326 18.00 -0.82 2.12
C ILE A 326 16.51 -0.99 2.44
N ARG A 327 15.61 -0.28 1.75
CA ARG A 327 14.16 -0.45 1.92
C ARG A 327 13.71 -1.85 1.54
N VAL A 328 14.22 -2.41 0.43
CA VAL A 328 13.95 -3.78 0.00
C VAL A 328 14.42 -4.77 1.07
N GLU A 329 15.66 -4.68 1.54
CA GLU A 329 16.19 -5.54 2.62
C GLU A 329 15.39 -5.40 3.92
N ARG A 330 15.05 -4.16 4.27
CA ARG A 330 14.23 -3.85 5.43
C ARG A 330 12.91 -4.64 5.27
N LYS A 331 12.22 -4.53 4.14
CA LYS A 331 10.93 -5.20 3.83
C LYS A 331 11.02 -6.71 3.68
N SER A 332 12.18 -7.24 3.30
CA SER A 332 12.39 -8.67 3.08
C SER A 332 12.12 -9.50 4.33
N ARG A 333 11.39 -10.60 4.15
CA ARG A 333 11.23 -11.68 5.14
C ARG A 333 12.14 -12.87 4.86
N ILE A 334 13.14 -12.68 4.01
CA ILE A 334 14.17 -13.68 3.71
C ILE A 334 15.36 -13.45 4.65
N CYS A 335 16.09 -14.51 4.97
CA CYS A 335 17.36 -14.38 5.68
C CYS A 335 18.34 -13.53 4.88
N ALA A 336 18.88 -12.47 5.47
CA ALA A 336 19.80 -11.53 4.82
C ALA A 336 21.18 -12.15 4.48
N ARG A 337 21.49 -13.33 5.04
CA ARG A 337 22.72 -14.06 4.73
C ARG A 337 22.67 -14.52 3.29
N TYR A 338 23.67 -14.11 2.52
CA TYR A 338 23.84 -14.53 1.13
C TYR A 338 23.78 -16.06 0.97
N GLY A 339 22.96 -16.53 0.03
CA GLY A 339 22.73 -17.95 -0.25
C GLY A 339 21.79 -18.68 0.72
N CYS A 340 21.19 -18.00 1.70
CA CYS A 340 20.16 -18.59 2.57
C CYS A 340 18.76 -18.25 2.05
N SER A 341 17.96 -19.25 1.71
CA SER A 341 16.59 -19.08 1.20
C SER A 341 15.50 -19.18 2.26
N ALA A 342 15.86 -19.21 3.55
CA ALA A 342 14.89 -19.32 4.63
C ALA A 342 13.96 -18.09 4.65
N ARG A 343 12.65 -18.34 4.70
CA ARG A 343 11.59 -17.32 4.78
C ARG A 343 10.96 -17.32 6.18
N ASP A 344 10.65 -16.14 6.69
CA ASP A 344 9.96 -15.96 7.97
C ASP A 344 8.46 -16.31 7.81
N THR A 345 8.08 -17.48 8.31
CA THR A 345 6.70 -18.01 8.27
C THR A 345 5.83 -17.55 9.45
N GLY A 346 6.22 -16.49 10.15
CA GLY A 346 5.46 -15.90 11.26
C GLY A 346 6.18 -15.96 12.62
N GLY A 347 7.35 -16.59 12.67
CA GLY A 347 8.28 -16.51 13.79
C GLY A 347 9.33 -15.46 13.49
N SER A 348 9.11 -14.22 13.93
CA SER A 348 9.93 -13.06 13.58
C SER A 348 11.43 -13.36 13.63
N PHE A 349 12.08 -13.35 12.45
CA PHE A 349 13.52 -13.57 12.37
C PHE A 349 14.27 -12.55 13.25
N PRO A 350 15.26 -12.96 14.07
CA PRO A 350 16.07 -12.02 14.83
C PRO A 350 16.70 -10.98 13.89
N GLN A 351 16.54 -9.71 14.27
CA GLN A 351 17.13 -8.58 13.57
C GLN A 351 18.51 -8.27 14.13
N CYS A 352 19.38 -7.69 13.31
CA CYS A 352 20.61 -7.09 13.80
C CYS A 352 20.32 -6.04 14.87
N SER A 353 20.96 -6.16 16.04
CA SER A 353 20.70 -5.28 17.18
C SER A 353 21.10 -3.83 16.94
N ARG A 354 21.98 -3.56 15.96
CA ARG A 354 22.47 -2.23 15.62
C ARG A 354 21.63 -1.55 14.53
N CYS A 355 21.67 -2.03 13.28
CA CYS A 355 20.95 -1.37 12.18
C CYS A 355 19.44 -1.65 12.14
N LYS A 356 18.95 -2.73 12.78
CA LYS A 356 17.54 -3.17 12.74
C LYS A 356 16.96 -3.42 11.33
N VAL A 357 17.79 -3.39 10.29
CA VAL A 357 17.41 -3.68 8.90
C VAL A 357 17.46 -5.18 8.65
N LEU A 358 18.66 -5.77 8.74
CA LEU A 358 18.91 -7.16 8.34
C LEU A 358 18.37 -8.17 9.35
N ARG A 359 17.87 -9.29 8.82
CA ARG A 359 17.20 -10.36 9.53
C ARG A 359 17.87 -11.68 9.24
N TYR A 360 17.87 -12.58 10.23
CA TYR A 360 18.52 -13.88 10.07
C TYR A 360 17.61 -14.96 10.61
N CYS A 361 17.49 -16.08 9.90
CA CYS A 361 16.73 -17.22 10.41
C CYS A 361 17.33 -17.81 11.69
N THR A 362 18.65 -17.69 11.88
CA THR A 362 19.36 -18.14 13.09
C THR A 362 20.52 -17.22 13.46
N ARG A 363 21.01 -17.35 14.70
CA ARG A 363 22.20 -16.63 15.18
C ARG A 363 23.46 -17.01 14.39
N GLU A 364 23.57 -18.25 13.95
CA GLU A 364 24.69 -18.74 13.13
C GLU A 364 24.72 -18.03 11.78
N CYS A 365 23.55 -17.83 11.15
CA CYS A 365 23.46 -17.07 9.90
C CYS A 365 23.89 -15.61 10.08
N GLN A 366 23.47 -14.98 11.19
CA GLN A 366 23.92 -13.64 11.54
C GLN A 366 25.44 -13.56 11.73
N LEU A 367 26.03 -14.49 12.49
CA LEU A 367 27.47 -14.50 12.77
C LEU A 367 28.31 -14.73 11.51
N ARG A 368 27.83 -15.58 10.59
CA ARG A 368 28.49 -15.80 9.31
C ARG A 368 28.38 -14.55 8.43
N ASP A 369 27.19 -13.99 8.24
CA ASP A 369 27.02 -12.77 7.44
C ASP A 369 27.79 -11.57 8.01
N TRP A 370 27.91 -11.50 9.34
CA TRP A 370 28.72 -10.50 10.03
C TRP A 370 30.20 -10.55 9.64
N LYS A 371 30.78 -11.74 9.46
CA LYS A 371 32.21 -11.95 9.20
C LYS A 371 32.53 -12.15 7.71
N GLU A 372 31.69 -12.91 7.02
CA GLU A 372 31.89 -13.51 5.70
C GLU A 372 30.74 -13.14 4.73
N GLY A 373 29.91 -12.15 5.08
CA GLY A 373 28.82 -11.72 4.23
C GLY A 373 29.29 -11.34 2.83
N ALA A 374 28.46 -11.63 1.83
CA ALA A 374 28.71 -11.31 0.44
C ALA A 374 27.61 -10.37 -0.09
N PRO A 375 27.95 -9.42 -0.97
CA PRO A 375 29.29 -9.12 -1.49
C PRO A 375 30.21 -8.42 -0.47
N VAL A 376 29.67 -7.88 0.62
CA VAL A 376 30.42 -7.24 1.71
C VAL A 376 29.98 -7.80 3.06
N PRO A 377 30.90 -8.09 4.00
CA PRO A 377 30.52 -8.50 5.35
C PRO A 377 29.65 -7.45 6.05
N HIS A 378 28.56 -7.89 6.69
CA HIS A 378 27.62 -6.98 7.34
C HIS A 378 28.31 -6.07 8.37
N LYS A 379 29.35 -6.56 9.08
CA LYS A 379 30.12 -5.73 10.02
C LYS A 379 30.62 -4.41 9.42
N LYS A 380 30.95 -4.40 8.12
CA LYS A 380 31.46 -3.22 7.41
C LYS A 380 30.34 -2.25 7.00
N VAL A 381 29.19 -2.77 6.57
CA VAL A 381 28.06 -1.95 6.09
C VAL A 381 27.09 -1.52 7.20
N CYS A 382 27.04 -2.25 8.31
CA CYS A 382 26.09 -2.03 9.40
C CYS A 382 26.05 -0.58 9.93
N PRO A 383 27.19 0.11 10.16
CA PRO A 383 27.17 1.50 10.63
C PRO A 383 26.53 2.45 9.62
N PHE A 384 26.81 2.24 8.33
CA PHE A 384 26.33 3.10 7.26
C PHE A 384 24.87 2.85 6.93
N ILE A 385 24.40 1.59 7.01
CA ILE A 385 22.97 1.29 6.94
C ILE A 385 22.22 2.03 8.04
N LEU A 386 22.75 2.01 9.29
CA LEU A 386 22.14 2.73 10.41
C LEU A 386 22.06 4.23 10.13
N GLU A 387 23.15 4.84 9.63
CA GLU A 387 23.20 6.25 9.28
C GLU A 387 22.13 6.61 8.24
N VAL A 388 22.06 5.85 7.14
CA VAL A 388 21.06 6.06 6.08
C VAL A 388 19.63 5.92 6.61
N THR A 389 19.37 4.94 7.50
CA THR A 389 18.03 4.71 8.05
C THR A 389 17.61 5.71 9.11
N ASN A 390 18.53 6.29 9.88
CA ASN A 390 18.21 7.30 10.88
C ASN A 390 17.66 8.59 10.23
N VAL A 391 18.06 8.86 8.98
CA VAL A 391 17.51 9.97 8.18
C VAL A 391 16.07 9.67 7.73
N GLU A 392 15.71 8.41 7.51
CA GLU A 392 14.36 8.02 7.02
C GLU A 392 13.25 8.15 8.06
N ASP A 393 13.56 8.14 9.36
CA ASP A 393 12.55 8.37 10.40
C ASP A 393 12.05 9.83 10.42
N ILE A 394 12.66 10.71 9.63
CA ILE A 394 12.14 12.04 9.27
C ILE A 394 11.24 11.85 8.04
N VAL A 395 9.99 11.47 8.27
CA VAL A 395 8.97 11.34 7.23
C VAL A 395 8.68 12.73 6.63
N ARG A 396 9.43 13.12 5.60
CA ARG A 396 9.12 14.28 4.77
C ARG A 396 8.93 13.85 3.31
N PRO A 397 7.97 14.43 2.58
CA PRO A 397 7.78 14.17 1.15
C PRO A 397 9.08 14.43 0.37
N LEU A 398 9.39 13.57 -0.60
CA LEU A 398 10.59 13.69 -1.46
C LEU A 398 10.68 15.03 -2.23
N SER A 399 9.59 15.80 -2.31
CA SER A 399 9.61 17.16 -2.85
C SER A 399 10.49 18.13 -2.04
N GLU A 400 10.76 17.85 -0.76
CA GLU A 400 11.75 18.56 0.07
C GLU A 400 13.16 17.92 0.00
N GLY A 401 13.31 16.79 -0.71
CA GLY A 401 14.43 15.84 -0.59
C GLY A 401 15.79 16.29 -1.10
N ARG A 402 15.97 17.53 -1.59
CA ARG A 402 17.31 18.01 -1.98
C ARG A 402 18.23 18.26 -0.78
N GLU A 403 17.68 18.62 0.39
CA GLU A 403 18.48 18.86 1.59
C GLU A 403 18.89 17.55 2.29
N ASP A 404 18.03 16.53 2.31
CA ASP A 404 18.29 15.24 2.97
C ASP A 404 19.30 14.35 2.24
N VAL A 405 19.47 14.55 0.92
CA VAL A 405 20.53 13.87 0.14
C VAL A 405 21.90 14.44 0.51
N ARG A 406 21.99 15.74 0.79
CA ARG A 406 23.24 16.38 1.29
C ARG A 406 23.55 15.91 2.71
N PHE A 407 22.56 15.84 3.59
CA PHE A 407 22.79 15.42 4.97
C PHE A 407 23.37 14.00 5.07
N ALA A 408 22.85 13.05 4.29
CA ALA A 408 23.41 11.69 4.27
C ALA A 408 24.81 11.63 3.63
N SER A 409 25.14 12.53 2.70
CA SER A 409 26.48 12.56 2.09
C SER A 409 27.55 13.11 3.00
N ASP A 410 27.18 14.02 3.91
CA ASP A 410 28.16 14.65 4.78
C ASP A 410 28.64 13.72 5.91
N ASN A 411 27.84 12.73 6.29
CA ASN A 411 28.15 11.80 7.38
C ASN A 411 28.76 10.45 6.92
N ILE A 412 28.76 10.16 5.63
CA ILE A 412 29.26 8.90 5.08
C ILE A 412 30.56 9.17 4.31
N ASP A 413 31.69 8.67 4.82
CA ASP A 413 32.96 8.76 4.10
C ASP A 413 32.94 7.94 2.80
N ASN A 414 33.88 8.23 1.89
CA ASN A 414 33.97 7.56 0.58
C ASN A 414 34.04 6.02 0.70
N ARG A 415 34.64 5.53 1.80
CA ARG A 415 34.75 4.10 2.06
C ARG A 415 33.40 3.50 2.45
N GLY A 416 32.60 4.21 3.24
CA GLY A 416 31.23 3.86 3.58
C GLY A 416 30.34 3.82 2.34
N TYR A 417 30.48 4.80 1.46
CA TYR A 417 29.81 4.80 0.16
C TYR A 417 30.16 3.58 -0.66
N TRP A 418 31.46 3.28 -0.81
CA TRP A 418 31.90 2.09 -1.53
C TRP A 418 31.30 0.80 -0.97
N TYR A 419 31.31 0.61 0.35
CA TYR A 419 30.69 -0.56 0.98
C TYR A 419 29.18 -0.63 0.75
N LEU A 420 28.46 0.49 0.82
CA LEU A 420 27.02 0.54 0.55
C LEU A 420 26.71 0.25 -0.94
N CYS A 421 27.54 0.71 -1.87
CA CYS A 421 27.39 0.40 -3.28
C CYS A 421 27.52 -1.09 -3.53
N GLN A 422 28.62 -1.69 -3.06
CA GLN A 422 28.83 -3.12 -3.18
C GLN A 422 27.68 -3.89 -2.55
N TYR A 423 27.23 -3.48 -1.36
CA TYR A 423 26.07 -4.08 -0.71
C TYR A 423 24.80 -4.05 -1.56
N ALA A 424 24.49 -2.90 -2.17
CA ALA A 424 23.33 -2.73 -3.02
C ALA A 424 23.41 -3.56 -4.31
N CYS A 425 24.59 -4.00 -4.74
CA CYS A 425 24.76 -4.91 -5.89
C CYS A 425 24.29 -6.35 -5.65
N LYS A 426 23.76 -6.69 -4.46
CA LYS A 426 23.17 -8.02 -4.22
C LYS A 426 22.11 -8.36 -5.28
N PRO A 427 22.05 -9.61 -5.77
CA PRO A 427 21.16 -9.98 -6.86
C PRO A 427 19.66 -9.74 -6.64
N ASP A 428 19.23 -9.68 -5.39
CA ASP A 428 17.82 -9.60 -5.04
C ASP A 428 17.38 -8.19 -4.62
N LEU A 429 18.29 -7.20 -4.64
CA LEU A 429 18.00 -5.85 -4.12
C LEU A 429 17.72 -4.81 -5.17
N LEU A 430 18.35 -4.94 -6.34
CA LEU A 430 18.21 -4.02 -7.46
C LEU A 430 17.91 -4.81 -8.74
N THR A 431 17.14 -4.18 -9.62
CA THR A 431 16.94 -4.67 -10.99
C THR A 431 18.29 -4.79 -11.72
N PRO A 432 18.41 -5.62 -12.76
CA PRO A 432 19.68 -5.79 -13.48
C PRO A 432 20.32 -4.48 -13.96
N ASP A 433 19.53 -3.57 -14.55
CA ASP A 433 20.02 -2.24 -15.00
C ASP A 433 20.53 -1.38 -13.84
N LEU A 434 19.76 -1.28 -12.74
CA LEU A 434 20.19 -0.53 -11.57
C LEU A 434 21.42 -1.17 -10.91
N ARG A 435 21.53 -2.49 -10.93
CA ARG A 435 22.72 -3.19 -10.43
C ARG A 435 23.95 -2.87 -11.26
N GLU A 436 23.86 -2.93 -12.59
CA GLU A 436 24.98 -2.60 -13.49
C GLU A 436 25.47 -1.16 -13.25
N ARG A 437 24.54 -0.21 -13.12
CA ARG A 437 24.87 1.18 -12.74
C ARG A 437 25.54 1.25 -11.37
N MET A 438 25.02 0.53 -10.37
CA MET A 438 25.60 0.50 -9.03
C MET A 438 26.99 -0.14 -9.01
N GLU A 439 27.23 -1.17 -9.82
CA GLU A 439 28.55 -1.78 -10.01
C GLU A 439 29.53 -0.82 -10.67
N SER A 440 29.08 -0.03 -11.65
CA SER A 440 29.86 1.04 -12.26
C SER A 440 30.26 2.10 -11.22
N PHE A 441 29.31 2.53 -10.39
CA PHE A 441 29.59 3.45 -9.27
C PHE A 441 30.58 2.83 -8.28
N ALA A 442 30.38 1.57 -7.89
CA ALA A 442 31.27 0.87 -6.96
C ALA A 442 32.72 0.80 -7.49
N LYS A 443 32.92 0.53 -8.78
CA LYS A 443 34.25 0.55 -9.43
C LYS A 443 34.90 1.93 -9.40
N THR A 444 34.11 2.97 -9.65
CA THR A 444 34.58 4.37 -9.59
C THR A 444 35.02 4.72 -8.17
N TRP A 445 34.22 4.35 -7.16
CA TRP A 445 34.56 4.56 -5.75
C TRP A 445 35.74 3.73 -5.26
N GLU A 446 35.94 2.53 -5.81
CA GLU A 446 37.09 1.69 -5.49
C GLU A 446 38.41 2.40 -5.87
N ALA A 447 38.44 3.06 -7.02
CA ALA A 447 39.59 3.86 -7.44
C ALA A 447 39.87 5.02 -6.47
N VAL A 448 38.81 5.69 -5.98
CA VAL A 448 38.91 6.79 -5.00
C VAL A 448 39.44 6.30 -3.66
N VAL A 449 38.88 5.20 -3.13
CA VAL A 449 39.26 4.64 -1.82
C VAL A 449 40.69 4.10 -1.81
N ASN A 450 41.18 3.60 -2.95
CA ASN A 450 42.55 3.09 -3.09
C ASN A 450 43.57 4.16 -3.51
N SER A 451 43.12 5.37 -3.84
CA SER A 451 44.03 6.47 -4.17
C SER A 451 44.73 7.02 -2.93
N PRO A 452 46.01 7.42 -3.01
CA PRO A 452 46.69 8.08 -1.91
C PRO A 452 45.99 9.39 -1.53
N PRO A 453 46.03 9.81 -0.25
CA PRO A 453 45.25 10.93 0.30
C PRO A 453 45.58 12.33 -0.28
N CYS A 454 46.45 12.43 -1.29
CA CYS A 454 46.93 13.70 -1.84
C CYS A 454 46.13 14.24 -3.04
N ILE A 455 45.08 13.54 -3.50
CA ILE A 455 44.24 14.04 -4.60
C ILE A 455 43.06 14.80 -4.00
N GLU A 456 42.98 16.11 -4.25
CA GLU A 456 41.82 16.92 -3.89
C GLU A 456 40.56 16.37 -4.59
N ILE A 457 39.71 15.74 -3.79
CA ILE A 457 38.50 15.02 -4.21
C ILE A 457 37.45 15.97 -4.81
N SER A 458 37.55 17.28 -4.55
CA SER A 458 36.73 18.33 -5.17
C SER A 458 36.76 18.29 -6.71
N ALA A 459 37.86 17.85 -7.32
CA ALA A 459 37.97 17.71 -8.77
C ALA A 459 37.15 16.54 -9.35
N ILE A 460 36.91 15.48 -8.56
CA ILE A 460 36.09 14.32 -8.98
C ILE A 460 34.60 14.65 -8.82
N PHE A 461 34.22 15.34 -7.74
CA PHE A 461 32.83 15.76 -7.52
C PHE A 461 32.35 16.87 -8.46
N GLY A 462 33.26 17.72 -8.96
CA GLY A 462 32.92 18.73 -9.98
C GLY A 462 32.38 18.14 -11.29
N VAL A 463 32.67 16.86 -11.55
CA VAL A 463 32.11 16.10 -12.68
C VAL A 463 30.72 15.57 -12.32
N PHE A 464 30.53 14.98 -11.14
CA PHE A 464 29.28 14.31 -10.75
C PHE A 464 28.17 15.20 -10.16
N ILE A 465 28.44 16.48 -9.85
CA ILE A 465 27.41 17.45 -9.38
C ILE A 465 26.87 18.30 -10.55
N ARG A 466 27.46 18.19 -11.75
CA ARG A 466 27.03 18.90 -12.98
C ARG A 466 26.35 18.00 -14.01
N PHE A 467 26.28 16.72 -13.74
CA PHE A 467 25.32 15.79 -14.31
C PHE A 467 24.20 15.72 -13.27
#